data_AF-A0A915J3P2-F1
#
_entry.id   AF-A0A915J3P2-F1
#
_cell.length_a   1.000
_cell.length_b   1.000
_cell.length_c   1.000
_cell.angle_alpha   90.00
_cell.angle_beta   90.00
_cell.angle_gamma   90.00
#
_symmetry.space_group_name_H-M   'P 1'
#
loop_
_entity.id
_entity.type
_entity.pdbx_description
1 polymer ?
#
loop_
_entity_poly.entity_id
_entity_poly.type
_entity_poly.pdbx_seq_one_letter_code
_entity_poly.pdbx_strand_id
1 'polypeptide(L)'
;MALSCHGTQLSGAQLSALNCRSSIVGAQLSALNCRALNCRCTVTRTPEENAQWQHVDMVTTAKNDFPVKQFSIDSILQAVIAIALSRFFHIFLRKLRQPRVIAEILAGLCLGPSILGRLPGFRTNLFPETSLEILNLSADIALILYIFLVGLEIESKAFRQSWMRSGWISLAGVVCPCLLGMACSYGLHTYVLQETDRSVPIKSFILFVGVSMSITV
;
A
#
# COMPACT_ATOMS: atom_id res chain seq x y z
N MET A 1 -14.50 -16.47 18.24
CA MET A 1 -14.26 -16.64 19.69
C MET A 1 -15.47 -17.34 20.28
N ALA A 2 -15.34 -18.61 20.68
CA ALA A 2 -16.37 -19.30 21.44
C ALA A 2 -15.88 -19.43 22.88
N LEU A 3 -16.65 -18.91 23.83
CA LEU A 3 -16.40 -19.09 25.27
C LEU A 3 -17.32 -20.22 25.73
N SER A 4 -16.73 -21.34 26.11
CA SER A 4 -17.48 -22.49 26.63
C SER A 4 -17.41 -22.46 28.14
N CYS A 5 -18.56 -22.32 28.80
CA CYS A 5 -18.69 -22.46 30.24
C CYS A 5 -19.49 -23.74 30.51
N HIS A 6 -18.85 -24.70 31.19
CA HIS A 6 -19.50 -25.93 31.67
C HIS A 6 -20.26 -26.75 30.59
N GLY A 7 -19.67 -26.88 29.40
CA GLY A 7 -20.17 -27.77 28.35
C GLY A 7 -21.41 -27.31 27.58
N THR A 8 -21.85 -26.06 27.78
CA THR A 8 -22.93 -25.46 26.97
C THR A 8 -22.39 -24.37 26.06
N GLN A 9 -22.67 -24.46 24.76
CA GLN A 9 -22.32 -23.41 23.80
C GLN A 9 -23.31 -22.23 23.93
N LEU A 10 -22.80 -21.09 24.37
CA LEU A 10 -23.58 -19.84 24.44
C LEU A 10 -23.37 -19.03 23.15
N SER A 11 -24.46 -18.78 22.42
CA SER A 11 -24.49 -17.89 21.26
C SER A 11 -24.46 -16.42 21.70
N GLY A 12 -23.88 -15.56 20.85
CA GLY A 12 -23.40 -14.20 21.18
C GLY A 12 -24.42 -13.19 21.76
N ALA A 13 -25.71 -13.51 21.80
CA ALA A 13 -26.74 -12.66 22.39
C ALA A 13 -26.76 -12.65 23.94
N GLN A 14 -26.15 -13.65 24.61
CA GLN A 14 -26.07 -13.71 26.08
C GLN A 14 -24.84 -12.96 26.65
N LEU A 15 -23.89 -12.55 25.82
CA LEU A 15 -22.66 -11.87 26.27
C LEU A 15 -22.88 -10.40 26.67
N SER A 16 -23.95 -9.75 26.19
CA SER A 16 -24.23 -8.33 26.48
C SER A 16 -24.75 -8.05 27.89
N ALA A 17 -25.18 -9.08 28.64
CA ALA A 17 -25.63 -8.95 30.03
C ALA A 17 -24.49 -9.13 31.07
N LEU A 18 -23.35 -9.70 30.65
CA LEU A 18 -22.21 -9.95 31.53
C LEU A 18 -21.16 -8.86 31.26
N ASN A 19 -21.09 -7.88 32.16
CA ASN A 19 -20.16 -6.74 32.14
C ASN A 19 -18.70 -7.20 32.30
N CYS A 20 -18.18 -7.89 31.29
CA CYS A 20 -16.80 -8.36 31.21
C CYS A 20 -15.92 -7.20 30.72
N ARG A 21 -15.28 -6.52 31.67
CA ARG A 21 -14.29 -5.48 31.41
C ARG A 21 -13.03 -6.13 30.79
N SER A 22 -12.90 -6.05 29.47
CA SER A 22 -11.72 -6.52 28.75
C SER A 22 -10.54 -5.58 29.01
N SER A 23 -9.55 -6.03 29.79
CA SER A 23 -8.24 -5.39 29.82
C SER A 23 -7.32 -6.18 28.89
N ILE A 24 -7.09 -5.67 27.68
CA ILE A 24 -6.21 -6.30 26.70
C ILE A 24 -4.79 -5.83 27.02
N VAL A 25 -4.00 -6.68 27.67
CA VAL A 25 -2.54 -6.54 27.77
C VAL A 25 -1.93 -7.79 27.15
N GLY A 26 -0.95 -7.59 26.26
CA GLY A 26 -0.46 -8.58 25.32
C GLY A 26 -0.04 -9.93 25.90
N ALA A 27 -0.17 -10.96 25.05
CA ALA A 27 0.59 -12.21 24.98
C ALA A 27 0.86 -13.04 26.25
N GLN A 28 0.16 -12.83 27.38
CA GLN A 28 0.18 -13.78 28.49
C GLN A 28 -1.23 -14.19 28.91
N LEU A 29 -1.40 -15.51 29.07
CA LEU A 29 -2.60 -16.18 29.56
C LEU A 29 -3.16 -15.46 30.80
N SER A 30 -4.27 -14.76 30.64
CA SER A 30 -5.08 -14.29 31.77
C SER A 30 -6.26 -15.24 31.94
N ALA A 31 -6.26 -16.01 33.03
CA ALA A 31 -7.47 -16.64 33.51
C ALA A 31 -8.42 -15.52 33.96
N LEU A 32 -9.53 -15.29 33.24
CA LEU A 32 -10.57 -14.37 33.69
C LEU A 32 -11.38 -15.03 34.80
N ASN A 33 -11.36 -14.42 35.99
CA ASN A 33 -12.15 -14.85 37.14
C ASN A 33 -13.44 -14.02 37.21
N CYS A 34 -14.58 -14.60 36.81
CA CYS A 34 -15.89 -13.96 36.94
C CYS A 34 -16.40 -14.15 38.37
N ARG A 35 -16.59 -13.05 39.11
CA ARG A 35 -16.91 -13.07 40.56
C ARG A 35 -18.36 -13.45 40.91
N ALA A 36 -19.24 -13.68 39.92
CA ALA A 36 -20.67 -13.90 40.14
C ALA A 36 -21.11 -15.39 40.10
N LEU A 37 -20.39 -16.24 39.38
CA LEU A 37 -20.52 -17.69 39.42
C LEU A 37 -19.10 -18.22 39.34
N ASN A 38 -18.70 -19.11 40.25
CA ASN A 38 -17.36 -19.66 40.43
C ASN A 38 -16.89 -20.49 39.20
N CYS A 39 -16.78 -19.85 38.04
CA CYS A 39 -16.58 -20.46 36.74
C CYS A 39 -15.26 -19.95 36.16
N ARG A 40 -14.44 -20.92 35.72
CA ARG A 40 -13.15 -20.69 35.09
C ARG A 40 -13.33 -20.82 33.58
N CYS A 41 -13.27 -19.71 32.85
CA CYS A 41 -13.33 -19.71 31.39
C CYS A 41 -11.95 -20.06 30.81
N THR A 42 -11.84 -21.22 30.18
CA THR A 42 -10.65 -21.63 29.42
C THR A 42 -10.88 -21.37 27.93
N VAL A 43 -9.98 -20.61 27.31
CA VAL A 43 -9.95 -20.43 25.85
C VAL A 43 -9.41 -21.71 25.24
N THR A 44 -10.27 -22.57 24.71
CA THR A 44 -9.83 -23.74 23.94
C THR A 44 -9.42 -23.29 22.56
N ARG A 45 -8.11 -23.31 22.27
CA ARG A 45 -7.60 -23.35 20.88
C ARG A 45 -8.14 -24.63 20.22
N THR A 46 -8.60 -24.50 18.98
CA THR A 46 -8.92 -25.63 18.10
C THR A 46 -7.70 -26.57 18.00
N PRO A 47 -7.89 -27.90 17.92
CA PRO A 47 -6.79 -28.83 17.87
C PRO A 47 -6.16 -28.78 16.48
N GLU A 48 -4.91 -28.34 16.39
CA GLU A 48 -4.10 -28.51 15.19
C GLU A 48 -2.67 -28.84 15.62
N GLU A 49 -2.48 -30.06 16.12
CA GLU A 49 -1.14 -30.65 16.25
C GLU A 49 -1.19 -32.18 16.29
N ASN A 50 -1.38 -32.80 15.12
CA ASN A 50 -0.82 -34.13 14.87
C ASN A 50 0.37 -33.92 13.95
N ALA A 51 1.56 -33.98 14.55
CA ALA A 51 2.83 -34.05 13.86
C ALA A 51 2.88 -35.31 12.97
N GLN A 52 2.70 -35.12 11.67
CA GLN A 52 3.08 -36.10 10.65
C GLN A 52 3.72 -35.33 9.50
N TRP A 53 5.06 -35.33 9.46
CA TRP A 53 5.88 -34.83 8.36
C TRP A 53 5.73 -35.73 7.13
N GLN A 54 4.54 -35.79 6.53
CA GLN A 54 4.38 -36.21 5.15
C GLN A 54 4.48 -34.97 4.29
N HIS A 55 5.57 -34.86 3.51
CA HIS A 55 5.68 -34.09 2.27
C HIS A 55 4.49 -33.14 2.00
N VAL A 56 4.41 -32.03 2.74
CA VAL A 56 3.54 -30.93 2.36
C VAL A 56 4.36 -30.18 1.33
N ASP A 57 4.34 -30.68 0.09
CA ASP A 57 4.91 -29.92 -1.00
C ASP A 57 4.12 -28.60 -1.04
N MET A 58 4.75 -27.49 -0.66
CA MET A 58 4.16 -26.15 -0.84
C MET A 58 3.79 -25.90 -2.32
N VAL A 59 4.24 -26.77 -3.23
CA VAL A 59 3.91 -26.79 -4.65
C VAL A 59 2.58 -27.49 -4.95
N THR A 60 2.12 -28.49 -4.18
CA THR A 60 0.94 -29.31 -4.56
C THR A 60 -0.37 -28.82 -3.94
N THR A 61 -0.37 -28.25 -2.73
CA THR A 61 -1.53 -27.52 -2.17
C THR A 61 -1.74 -26.14 -2.83
N ALA A 62 -0.67 -25.55 -3.34
CA ALA A 62 -0.73 -24.41 -4.25
C ALA A 62 -1.49 -24.74 -5.55
N LYS A 63 -1.24 -25.91 -6.14
CA LYS A 63 -1.66 -26.17 -7.53
C LYS A 63 -3.18 -26.31 -7.72
N ASN A 64 -3.93 -26.64 -6.67
CA ASN A 64 -5.32 -27.10 -6.79
C ASN A 64 -6.39 -26.14 -6.22
N ASP A 65 -6.00 -25.08 -5.51
CA ASP A 65 -6.94 -24.08 -4.97
C ASP A 65 -6.47 -22.63 -5.21
N PHE A 66 -5.57 -22.43 -6.17
CA PHE A 66 -5.37 -21.07 -6.64
C PHE A 66 -6.45 -20.73 -7.66
N PRO A 67 -7.24 -19.66 -7.44
CA PRO A 67 -8.01 -19.02 -8.50
C PRO A 67 -7.07 -18.33 -9.53
N VAL A 68 -5.88 -18.86 -9.80
CA VAL A 68 -4.88 -18.31 -10.74
C VAL A 68 -5.42 -18.12 -12.15
N LYS A 69 -6.35 -18.98 -12.59
CA LYS A 69 -6.95 -18.84 -13.93
C LYS A 69 -7.89 -17.65 -14.05
N GLN A 70 -8.72 -17.39 -13.04
CA GLN A 70 -9.59 -16.21 -13.03
C GLN A 70 -8.75 -14.95 -12.78
N PHE A 71 -7.81 -15.05 -11.84
CA PHE A 71 -6.89 -13.99 -11.42
C PHE A 71 -6.03 -13.43 -12.58
N SER A 72 -5.49 -14.30 -13.44
CA SER A 72 -4.62 -13.86 -14.53
C SER A 72 -5.38 -13.00 -15.55
N ILE A 73 -6.65 -13.31 -15.80
CA ILE A 73 -7.43 -12.63 -16.85
C ILE A 73 -7.72 -11.19 -16.44
N ASP A 74 -8.10 -10.96 -15.19
CA ASP A 74 -8.41 -9.62 -14.69
C ASP A 74 -7.19 -8.70 -14.67
N SER A 75 -6.02 -9.20 -14.24
CA SER A 75 -4.78 -8.41 -14.25
C SER A 75 -4.29 -8.09 -15.67
N ILE A 76 -4.41 -9.02 -16.61
CA ILE A 76 -4.07 -8.78 -18.02
C ILE A 76 -5.04 -7.76 -18.62
N LEU A 77 -6.33 -7.87 -18.33
CA LEU A 77 -7.34 -6.92 -18.78
C LEU A 77 -7.03 -5.50 -18.27
N GLN A 78 -6.66 -5.35 -17.00
CA GLN A 78 -6.24 -4.07 -16.41
C GLN A 78 -5.01 -3.49 -17.12
N ALA A 79 -3.98 -4.31 -17.36
CA ALA A 79 -2.76 -3.88 -18.05
C ALA A 79 -3.05 -3.46 -19.50
N VAL A 80 -3.89 -4.21 -20.21
CA VAL A 80 -4.31 -3.88 -21.58
C VAL A 80 -5.08 -2.56 -21.61
N ILE A 81 -6.02 -2.35 -20.68
CA ILE A 81 -6.76 -1.09 -20.58
C ILE A 81 -5.81 0.08 -20.27
N ALA A 82 -4.85 -0.10 -19.35
CA ALA A 82 -3.86 0.93 -19.02
C ALA A 82 -2.95 1.29 -20.21
N ILE A 83 -2.48 0.28 -20.95
CA ILE A 83 -1.67 0.49 -22.15
C ILE A 83 -2.50 1.13 -23.27
N ALA A 84 -3.75 0.71 -23.47
CA ALA A 84 -4.63 1.30 -24.47
C ALA A 84 -4.91 2.78 -24.17
N LEU A 85 -5.22 3.10 -22.91
CA LEU A 85 -5.50 4.47 -22.48
C LEU A 85 -4.26 5.36 -22.56
N SER A 86 -3.10 4.87 -22.14
CA SER A 86 -1.83 5.62 -22.27
C SER A 86 -1.47 5.89 -23.73
N ARG A 87 -1.71 4.93 -24.65
CA ARG A 87 -1.53 5.15 -26.10
C ARG A 87 -2.51 6.18 -26.65
N PHE A 88 -3.76 6.14 -26.21
CA PHE A 88 -4.77 7.13 -26.59
C PHE A 88 -4.35 8.55 -26.17
N PHE A 89 -3.99 8.74 -24.90
CA PHE A 89 -3.47 10.03 -24.41
C PHE A 89 -2.17 10.42 -25.13
N HIS A 90 -1.28 9.47 -25.41
CA HIS A 90 -0.04 9.76 -26.10
C HIS A 90 -0.28 10.31 -27.51
N ILE A 91 -1.23 9.76 -28.27
CA ILE A 91 -1.56 10.27 -29.62
C ILE A 91 -2.07 11.72 -29.54
N PHE A 92 -2.91 12.03 -28.54
CA PHE A 92 -3.43 13.37 -28.33
C PHE A 92 -2.34 14.35 -27.89
N LEU A 93 -1.53 13.96 -26.89
CA LEU A 93 -0.45 14.78 -26.32
C LEU A 93 0.76 14.90 -27.24
N ARG A 94 0.96 13.97 -28.18
CA ARG A 94 2.02 14.06 -29.20
C ARG A 94 1.82 15.30 -30.08
N LYS A 95 0.58 15.72 -30.33
CA LYS A 95 0.28 16.98 -31.03
C LYS A 95 0.75 18.21 -30.25
N LEU A 96 0.86 18.09 -28.92
CA LEU A 96 1.31 19.12 -27.98
C LEU A 96 2.82 19.00 -27.64
N ARG A 97 3.58 18.12 -28.32
CA ARG A 97 5.02 17.88 -28.07
C ARG A 97 5.37 17.46 -26.64
N GLN A 98 4.44 16.82 -25.93
CA GLN A 98 4.70 16.34 -24.56
C GLN A 98 5.42 14.98 -24.59
N PRO A 99 6.38 14.72 -23.67
CA PRO A 99 7.03 13.44 -23.52
C PRO A 99 6.03 12.33 -23.16
N ARG A 100 6.35 11.09 -23.58
CA ARG A 100 5.47 9.93 -23.43
C ARG A 100 5.06 9.65 -21.97
N VAL A 101 5.97 9.88 -21.03
CA VAL A 101 5.76 9.63 -19.59
C VAL A 101 4.55 10.41 -19.04
N ILE A 102 4.30 11.63 -19.51
CA ILE A 102 3.17 12.45 -19.04
C ILE A 102 1.84 11.83 -19.44
N ALA A 103 1.75 11.24 -20.64
CA ALA A 103 0.54 10.55 -21.09
C ALA A 103 0.24 9.30 -20.25
N GLU A 104 1.28 8.61 -19.79
CA GLU A 104 1.14 7.44 -18.90
C GLU A 104 0.65 7.85 -17.51
N ILE A 105 1.19 8.93 -16.94
CA ILE A 105 0.72 9.48 -15.66
C ILE A 105 -0.75 9.93 -15.76
N LEU A 106 -1.13 10.62 -16.84
CA LEU A 106 -2.52 11.05 -17.05
C LEU A 106 -3.48 9.88 -17.22
N ALA A 107 -3.08 8.83 -17.94
CA ALA A 107 -3.86 7.61 -18.06
C ALA A 107 -4.05 6.95 -16.68
N GLY A 108 -2.99 6.87 -15.87
CA GLY A 108 -3.06 6.38 -14.49
C GLY A 108 -3.99 7.22 -13.61
N LEU A 109 -3.94 8.55 -13.71
CA LEU A 109 -4.83 9.45 -12.98
C LEU A 109 -6.31 9.27 -13.40
N CYS A 110 -6.55 9.03 -14.69
CA CYS A 110 -7.88 8.70 -15.19
C CYS A 110 -8.37 7.38 -14.60
N LEU A 111 -7.59 6.31 -14.73
CA LEU A 111 -7.91 4.99 -14.19
C LEU A 111 -8.04 4.97 -12.65
N GLY A 112 -7.37 5.91 -11.98
CA GLY A 112 -7.47 6.11 -10.54
C GLY A 112 -8.86 6.57 -10.07
N PRO A 113 -9.10 6.54 -8.75
CA PRO A 113 -10.37 6.95 -8.16
C PRO A 113 -10.73 8.41 -8.44
N SER A 114 -9.77 9.24 -8.83
CA SER A 114 -9.96 10.68 -9.04
C SER A 114 -10.97 11.01 -10.15
N ILE A 115 -11.03 10.20 -11.22
CA ILE A 115 -11.94 10.42 -12.35
C ILE A 115 -12.97 9.30 -12.41
N LEU A 116 -12.52 8.05 -12.50
CA LEU A 116 -13.43 6.91 -12.61
C LEU A 116 -13.98 6.39 -11.28
N GLY A 117 -13.48 6.87 -10.14
CA GLY A 117 -14.08 6.57 -8.82
C GLY A 117 -15.41 7.28 -8.59
N ARG A 118 -15.82 8.21 -9.46
CA ARG A 118 -17.14 8.87 -9.40
C ARG A 118 -18.25 8.05 -10.07
N LEU A 119 -17.90 7.03 -10.87
CA LEU A 119 -18.87 6.11 -11.48
C LEU A 119 -19.16 4.93 -10.53
N PRO A 120 -20.42 4.69 -10.15
CA PRO A 120 -20.79 3.53 -9.34
C PRO A 120 -20.57 2.24 -10.16
N GLY A 121 -19.90 1.25 -9.56
CA GLY A 121 -19.69 -0.08 -10.14
C GLY A 121 -18.43 -0.25 -11.01
N PHE A 122 -17.72 0.83 -11.36
CA PHE A 122 -16.50 0.72 -12.19
C PHE A 122 -15.38 -0.01 -11.45
N ARG A 123 -15.14 0.33 -10.18
CA ARG A 123 -14.10 -0.30 -9.35
C ARG A 123 -14.38 -1.78 -9.10
N THR A 124 -15.60 -2.14 -8.76
CA THR A 124 -15.96 -3.54 -8.44
C THR A 124 -15.90 -4.46 -9.65
N ASN A 125 -16.13 -3.94 -10.87
CA ASN A 125 -16.15 -4.75 -12.08
C ASN A 125 -14.79 -4.82 -12.80
N LEU A 126 -13.91 -3.84 -12.61
CA LEU A 126 -12.62 -3.76 -13.32
C LEU A 126 -11.40 -3.87 -12.41
N PHE A 127 -11.53 -3.57 -11.12
CA PHE A 127 -10.45 -3.59 -10.14
C PHE A 127 -10.87 -4.28 -8.83
N PRO A 128 -11.05 -5.62 -8.83
CA PRO A 128 -11.26 -6.37 -7.60
C PRO A 128 -10.03 -6.26 -6.69
N GLU A 129 -10.24 -6.13 -5.38
CA GLU A 129 -9.18 -5.87 -4.39
C GLU A 129 -8.04 -6.90 -4.44
N THR A 130 -8.36 -8.17 -4.72
CA THR A 130 -7.38 -9.26 -4.87
C THR A 130 -6.39 -8.98 -6.00
N SER A 131 -6.85 -8.40 -7.12
CA SER A 131 -5.99 -8.10 -8.28
C SER A 131 -5.04 -6.93 -8.05
N LEU A 132 -5.43 -5.98 -7.20
CA LEU A 132 -4.62 -4.80 -6.87
C LEU A 132 -3.38 -5.17 -6.07
N GLU A 133 -3.47 -6.15 -5.17
CA GLU A 133 -2.33 -6.58 -4.35
C GLU A 133 -1.17 -7.10 -5.20
N ILE A 134 -1.46 -7.99 -6.15
CA ILE A 134 -0.43 -8.53 -7.05
C ILE A 134 0.04 -7.49 -8.07
N LEU A 135 -0.83 -6.57 -8.49
CA LEU A 135 -0.42 -5.44 -9.34
C LEU A 135 0.59 -4.54 -8.60
N ASN A 136 0.36 -4.23 -7.32
CA ASN A 136 1.29 -3.46 -6.50
C ASN A 136 2.63 -4.20 -6.32
N LEU A 137 2.61 -5.49 -5.99
CA LEU A 137 3.83 -6.30 -5.91
C LEU A 137 4.61 -6.29 -7.24
N SER A 138 3.91 -6.42 -8.37
CA SER A 138 4.53 -6.37 -9.68
C SER A 138 5.11 -4.99 -10.01
N ALA A 139 4.45 -3.91 -9.58
CA ALA A 139 4.91 -2.54 -9.78
C ALA A 139 6.16 -2.23 -8.95
N ASP A 140 6.21 -2.70 -7.70
CA ASP A 140 7.39 -2.55 -6.84
C ASP A 140 8.59 -3.30 -7.42
N ILE A 141 8.39 -4.54 -7.87
CA ILE A 141 9.44 -5.31 -8.54
C ILE A 141 9.88 -4.62 -9.83
N ALA A 142 8.94 -4.13 -10.65
CA ALA A 142 9.25 -3.41 -11.89
C ALA A 142 10.03 -2.11 -11.62
N LEU A 143 9.68 -1.36 -10.57
CA LEU A 143 10.37 -0.14 -10.16
C LEU A 143 11.82 -0.43 -9.73
N ILE A 144 12.02 -1.47 -8.92
CA ILE A 144 13.37 -1.89 -8.47
C ILE A 144 14.21 -2.32 -9.68
N LEU A 145 13.66 -3.17 -10.56
CA LEU A 145 14.35 -3.62 -11.77
C LEU A 145 14.65 -2.46 -12.73
N TYR A 146 13.75 -1.48 -12.84
CA TYR A 146 13.95 -0.29 -13.67
C TYR A 146 15.10 0.57 -13.14
N ILE A 147 15.12 0.89 -11.84
CA ILE A 147 16.21 1.67 -11.23
C ILE A 147 17.54 0.91 -11.34
N PHE A 148 17.52 -0.42 -11.21
CA PHE A 148 18.70 -1.26 -11.43
C PHE A 148 19.21 -1.17 -12.88
N LEU A 149 18.32 -1.27 -13.87
CA LEU A 149 18.68 -1.16 -15.28
C LEU A 149 19.27 0.22 -15.60
N VAL A 150 18.65 1.29 -15.11
CA VAL A 150 19.19 2.66 -15.22
C VAL A 150 20.57 2.74 -14.58
N GLY A 151 20.79 2.09 -13.44
CA GLY A 151 22.09 2.01 -12.78
C GLY A 151 23.17 1.29 -13.62
N LEU A 152 22.80 0.25 -14.36
CA LEU A 152 23.72 -0.47 -15.26
C LEU A 152 24.09 0.33 -16.51
N GLU A 153 23.23 1.25 -16.95
CA GLU A 153 23.47 2.09 -18.11
C GLU A 153 24.48 3.23 -17.82
N ILE A 154 24.75 3.53 -16.54
CA ILE A 154 25.66 4.61 -16.15
C ILE A 154 27.13 4.22 -16.43
N GLU A 155 27.78 4.98 -17.32
CA GLU A 155 29.19 4.80 -17.65
C GLU A 155 30.12 5.16 -16.48
N SER A 156 30.76 4.14 -15.89
CA SER A 156 31.60 4.29 -14.70
C SER A 156 32.85 5.17 -14.89
N LYS A 157 33.39 5.27 -16.11
CA LYS A 157 34.62 6.00 -16.41
C LYS A 157 34.44 7.52 -16.34
N ALA A 158 33.37 8.04 -16.92
CA ALA A 158 33.04 9.47 -16.88
C ALA A 158 32.68 9.92 -15.44
N PHE A 159 32.03 9.05 -14.66
CA PHE A 159 31.65 9.32 -13.28
C PHE A 159 32.87 9.49 -12.35
N ARG A 160 33.91 8.66 -12.49
CA ARG A 160 35.06 8.65 -11.58
C ARG A 160 35.96 9.89 -11.69
N GLN A 161 36.08 10.47 -12.90
CA GLN A 161 36.98 11.61 -13.13
C GLN A 161 36.45 12.95 -12.58
N SER A 162 35.14 13.04 -12.33
CA SER A 162 34.47 14.29 -11.94
C SER A 162 33.61 14.17 -10.67
N TRP A 163 33.71 13.07 -9.93
CA TRP A 163 32.80 12.74 -8.81
C TRP A 163 32.67 13.85 -7.74
N MET A 164 33.74 14.57 -7.40
CA MET A 164 33.70 15.68 -6.43
C MET A 164 32.92 16.89 -6.95
N ARG A 165 33.10 17.26 -8.23
CA ARG A 165 32.38 18.39 -8.83
C ARG A 165 30.93 18.03 -9.12
N SER A 166 30.69 16.81 -9.58
CA SER A 166 29.34 16.26 -9.78
C SER A 166 28.61 16.07 -8.44
N GLY A 167 29.32 15.71 -7.37
CA GLY A 167 28.72 15.55 -6.05
C GLY A 167 28.12 16.85 -5.52
N TRP A 168 28.84 17.97 -5.67
CA TRP A 168 28.31 19.27 -5.24
C TRP A 168 27.14 19.76 -6.10
N ILE A 169 27.15 19.52 -7.42
CA ILE A 169 26.02 19.93 -8.27
C ILE A 169 24.77 19.10 -7.95
N SER A 170 24.93 17.78 -7.70
CA SER A 170 23.83 16.92 -7.29
C SER A 170 23.31 17.29 -5.91
N LEU A 171 24.20 17.55 -4.94
CA LEU A 171 23.78 17.96 -3.61
C LEU A 171 23.04 19.30 -3.64
N ALA A 172 23.53 20.28 -4.41
CA ALA A 172 22.83 21.55 -4.59
C ALA A 172 21.47 21.35 -5.26
N GLY A 173 21.39 20.46 -6.26
CA GLY A 173 20.15 20.09 -6.97
C GLY A 173 19.11 19.40 -6.09
N VAL A 174 19.52 18.67 -5.06
CA VAL A 174 18.63 18.02 -4.08
C VAL A 174 18.24 18.97 -2.96
N VAL A 175 19.23 19.67 -2.37
CA VAL A 175 19.01 20.54 -1.21
C VAL A 175 18.19 21.78 -1.58
N CYS A 176 18.43 22.39 -2.74
CA CYS A 176 17.72 23.60 -3.18
C CYS A 176 16.19 23.40 -3.28
N PRO A 177 15.64 22.45 -4.06
CA PRO A 177 14.20 22.21 -4.12
C PRO A 177 13.62 21.67 -2.81
N CYS A 178 14.41 20.93 -2.02
CA CYS A 178 13.98 20.46 -0.70
C CYS A 178 13.68 21.65 0.24
N LEU A 179 14.63 22.59 0.36
CA LEU A 179 14.45 23.80 1.18
C LEU A 179 13.33 24.69 0.63
N LEU A 180 13.25 24.84 -0.69
CA LEU A 180 12.21 25.66 -1.32
C LEU A 180 10.82 25.05 -1.15
N GLY A 181 10.69 23.72 -1.22
CA GLY A 181 9.46 22.98 -0.91
C GLY A 181 9.04 23.13 0.55
N MET A 182 9.99 23.05 1.50
CA MET A 182 9.71 23.29 2.91
C MET A 182 9.28 24.73 3.20
N ALA A 183 9.95 25.72 2.59
CA ALA A 183 9.61 27.13 2.73
C ALA A 183 8.22 27.44 2.16
N CYS A 184 7.91 26.90 0.98
CA CYS A 184 6.59 27.05 0.36
C CYS A 184 5.49 26.38 1.19
N SER A 185 5.74 25.18 1.71
CA SER A 185 4.83 24.45 2.59
C SER A 185 4.55 25.21 3.90
N TYR A 186 5.58 25.81 4.51
CA TYR A 186 5.42 26.65 5.70
C TYR A 186 4.62 27.93 5.41
N GLY A 187 4.87 28.57 4.28
CA GLY A 187 4.07 29.71 3.81
C GLY A 187 2.60 29.33 3.62
N LEU A 188 2.34 28.24 2.90
CA LEU A 188 0.98 27.75 2.66
C LEU A 188 0.24 27.42 3.97
N HIS A 189 0.94 26.84 4.94
CA HIS A 189 0.34 26.56 6.25
C HIS A 189 -0.07 27.84 6.99
N THR A 190 0.77 28.88 6.94
CA THR A 190 0.49 30.16 7.61
C THR A 190 -0.65 30.94 6.94
N TYR A 191 -0.80 30.86 5.61
CA TYR A 191 -1.80 31.66 4.88
C TYR A 191 -3.14 30.93 4.62
N VAL A 192 -3.14 29.61 4.41
CA VAL A 192 -4.30 28.86 3.91
C VAL A 192 -4.88 27.89 4.94
N LEU A 193 -4.06 27.33 5.83
CA LEU A 193 -4.51 26.29 6.78
C LEU A 193 -5.04 26.85 8.11
N GLN A 194 -4.90 28.16 8.36
CA GLN A 194 -5.45 28.79 9.56
C GLN A 194 -7.00 28.81 9.55
N GLU A 195 -7.64 28.66 8.39
CA GLU A 195 -9.10 28.58 8.24
C GLU A 195 -9.65 27.14 8.22
N THR A 196 -8.78 26.12 8.15
CA THR A 196 -9.20 24.72 8.08
C THR A 196 -8.81 24.00 9.36
N ASP A 197 -9.80 23.78 10.23
CA ASP A 197 -9.72 23.13 11.56
C ASP A 197 -9.45 21.62 11.48
N ARG A 198 -8.43 21.20 10.72
CA ARG A 198 -7.96 19.81 10.64
C ARG A 198 -6.53 19.72 11.19
N SER A 199 -6.41 19.11 12.37
CA SER A 199 -5.15 18.78 13.07
C SER A 199 -4.28 17.78 12.29
N VAL A 200 -3.65 18.23 11.21
CA VAL A 200 -2.50 17.53 10.62
C VAL A 200 -1.21 18.06 11.25
N PRO A 201 -0.28 17.20 11.71
CA PRO A 201 0.98 17.65 12.27
C PRO A 201 1.82 18.34 11.19
N ILE A 202 2.00 19.66 11.31
CA ILE A 202 2.81 20.54 10.45
C ILE A 202 4.13 19.91 10.01
N LYS A 203 4.82 19.27 10.96
CA LYS A 203 6.13 18.65 10.72
C LYS A 203 6.07 17.58 9.64
N SER A 204 5.02 16.75 9.62
CA SER A 204 4.87 15.69 8.62
C SER A 204 4.53 16.25 7.25
N PHE A 205 3.71 17.31 7.21
CA PHE A 205 3.36 17.99 5.96
C PHE A 205 4.57 18.66 5.30
N ILE A 206 5.36 19.42 6.07
CA ILE A 206 6.56 20.10 5.58
C ILE A 206 7.61 19.08 5.08
N LEU A 207 7.84 18.00 5.83
CA LEU A 207 8.77 16.95 5.41
C LEU A 207 8.30 16.23 4.14
N PHE A 208 7.01 15.90 4.05
CA PHE A 208 6.45 15.24 2.87
C PHE A 208 6.63 16.07 1.59
N VAL A 209 6.25 17.35 1.64
CA VAL A 209 6.37 18.25 0.48
C VAL A 209 7.84 18.49 0.11
N GLY A 210 8.71 18.70 1.10
CA GLY A 210 10.15 18.90 0.86
C GLY A 210 10.81 17.70 0.18
N VAL A 211 10.57 16.49 0.68
CA VAL A 211 11.14 15.26 0.10
C VAL A 211 10.57 14.99 -1.30
N SER A 212 9.27 15.19 -1.51
CA SER A 212 8.65 14.97 -2.83
C SER A 212 9.23 15.88 -3.91
N MET A 213 9.47 17.17 -3.61
CA MET A 213 10.09 18.10 -4.56
C MET A 213 11.55 17.74 -4.85
N SER A 214 12.25 17.20 -3.85
CA SER A 214 13.65 16.79 -4.01
C SER A 214 13.86 15.58 -4.90
N ILE A 215 12.93 14.61 -4.92
CA ILE A 215 13.06 13.39 -5.74
C ILE A 215 12.85 13.69 -7.24
N THR A 216 12.18 14.79 -7.56
CA THR A 216 11.82 15.16 -8.94
C THR A 216 13.01 15.78 -9.71
N VAL A 217 14.05 16.26 -9.01
CA VAL A 217 15.22 16.97 -9.57
C VAL A 217 16.42 16.04 -9.67
#